data_AF-A0A1S7Q0Z7-F1
#
_entry.id   AF-A0A1S7Q0Z7-F1
#
_cell.length_a   1.000
_cell.length_b   1.000
_cell.length_c   1.000
_cell.angle_alpha   90.00
_cell.angle_beta   90.00
_cell.angle_gamma   90.00
#
_symmetry.space_group_name_H-M   'P 1'
#
loop_
_entity.id
_entity.type
_entity.pdbx_description
1 polymer ?
#
loop_
_entity_poly.entity_id
_entity_poly.type
_entity_poly.pdbx_seq_one_letter_code
_entity_poly.pdbx_strand_id
1 'polypeptide(L)'
;MAKHGYNRIAYRAIKIGGNIAKVIFSIDLFIRPGRRKTLPQYQPARRSPKSEKAIPRIIWQTNYSNRVTTPIYANFLFNRWLTPEFEYRYHDDEACQAYIDRHFPGRYADAFRRLQVGAAKADFWRILVLLQEGGIYLDIDSNFAARPEDVIGPQEEAVFIAMKSGEITNYFMASKPGHPALRLMADRISQNIEDGTLASVYDMTGPTVVHAVVKELGLPVRIYREMCTQGQFTNKRAQYADKKDGAWWAEQAKTSIVKN
;
A
#
# COMPACT_ATOMS: atom_id res chain seq x y z
N MET A 1 14.40 3.49 -25.80
CA MET A 1 13.70 3.34 -24.51
C MET A 1 13.54 1.86 -24.21
N ALA A 2 14.33 1.30 -23.30
CA ALA A 2 14.25 -0.13 -23.00
C ALA A 2 12.90 -0.44 -22.35
N LYS A 3 11.97 -1.03 -23.13
CA LYS A 3 10.79 -1.72 -22.60
C LYS A 3 11.31 -2.88 -21.74
N HIS A 4 11.54 -2.64 -20.46
CA HIS A 4 11.65 -3.71 -19.48
C HIS A 4 10.24 -4.26 -19.26
N GLY A 5 9.75 -4.95 -20.29
CA GLY A 5 8.40 -5.47 -20.38
C GLY A 5 8.17 -6.57 -19.37
N TYR A 6 6.92 -6.70 -18.98
CA TYR A 6 6.38 -7.81 -18.20
C TYR A 6 7.05 -9.15 -18.50
N ASN A 7 7.86 -9.67 -17.55
CA ASN A 7 8.42 -11.01 -17.65
C ASN A 7 7.44 -12.03 -17.09
N ARG A 8 6.64 -12.63 -17.97
CA ARG A 8 5.62 -13.63 -17.61
C ARG A 8 6.18 -14.86 -16.88
N ILE A 9 7.41 -15.28 -17.21
CA ILE A 9 8.04 -16.44 -16.59
C ILE A 9 8.44 -16.10 -15.15
N ALA A 10 9.14 -14.97 -14.96
CA ALA A 10 9.52 -14.49 -13.64
C ALA A 10 8.28 -14.26 -12.75
N TYR A 11 7.26 -13.60 -13.28
CA TYR A 11 5.98 -13.41 -12.58
C TYR A 11 5.35 -14.74 -12.13
N ARG A 12 5.32 -15.75 -13.00
CA ARG A 12 4.78 -17.08 -12.67
C ARG A 12 5.62 -17.77 -11.60
N ALA A 13 6.94 -17.68 -11.68
CA ALA A 13 7.84 -18.23 -10.67
C ALA A 13 7.60 -17.59 -9.29
N ILE A 14 7.51 -16.24 -9.23
CA ILE A 14 7.17 -15.50 -8.00
C ILE A 14 5.82 -15.95 -7.45
N LYS A 15 4.81 -16.06 -8.31
CA LYS A 15 3.47 -16.49 -7.90
C LYS A 15 3.47 -17.91 -7.33
N ILE A 16 4.14 -18.86 -7.97
CA ILE A 16 4.22 -20.25 -7.50
C ILE A 16 4.99 -20.30 -6.17
N GLY A 17 6.17 -19.69 -6.10
CA GLY A 17 6.99 -19.63 -4.89
C GLY A 17 6.26 -18.99 -3.71
N GLY A 18 5.56 -17.87 -3.94
CA GLY A 18 4.75 -17.21 -2.92
C GLY A 18 3.63 -18.10 -2.37
N ASN A 19 2.93 -18.85 -3.24
CA ASN A 19 1.88 -19.77 -2.79
C ASN A 19 2.43 -20.98 -2.03
N ILE A 20 3.59 -21.52 -2.43
CA ILE A 20 4.28 -22.57 -1.66
C ILE A 20 4.66 -22.03 -0.27
N ALA A 21 5.27 -20.85 -0.22
CA ALA A 21 5.65 -20.18 1.02
C ALA A 21 4.42 -19.93 1.92
N LYS A 22 3.30 -19.49 1.35
CA LYS A 22 2.04 -19.31 2.09
C LYS A 22 1.58 -20.59 2.78
N VAL A 23 1.64 -21.74 2.10
CA VAL A 23 1.27 -23.03 2.69
C VAL A 23 2.20 -23.38 3.85
N ILE A 24 3.52 -23.30 3.64
CA ILE A 24 4.53 -23.59 4.66
C ILE A 24 4.33 -22.69 5.90
N PHE A 25 4.17 -21.39 5.71
CA PHE A 25 4.02 -20.45 6.81
C PHE A 25 2.63 -20.50 7.46
N SER A 26 1.60 -20.98 6.75
CA SER A 26 0.30 -21.28 7.37
C SER A 26 0.40 -22.47 8.31
N ILE A 27 1.22 -23.48 7.98
CA ILE A 27 1.52 -24.61 8.87
C ILE A 27 2.30 -24.13 10.09
N ASP A 28 3.34 -23.29 9.93
CA ASP A 28 4.06 -22.69 11.06
C ASP A 28 3.12 -21.91 11.99
N LEU A 29 2.22 -21.10 11.42
CA LEU A 29 1.23 -20.35 12.20
C LEU A 29 0.24 -21.27 12.92
N PHE A 30 -0.14 -22.39 12.31
CA PHE A 30 -1.01 -23.37 12.97
C PHE A 30 -0.31 -24.05 14.16
N ILE A 31 0.96 -24.47 14.00
CA ILE A 31 1.74 -25.12 15.06
C ILE A 31 2.11 -24.11 16.16
N ARG A 32 2.35 -22.84 15.81
CA ARG A 32 2.83 -21.78 16.72
C ARG A 32 1.98 -20.51 16.59
N PRO A 33 0.71 -20.53 17.02
CA PRO A 33 -0.25 -19.45 16.76
C PRO A 33 0.11 -18.12 17.40
N GLY A 34 0.89 -18.10 18.50
CA GLY A 34 1.35 -16.88 19.18
C GLY A 34 2.67 -16.31 18.65
N ARG A 35 3.35 -16.98 17.70
CA ARG A 35 4.65 -16.53 17.21
C ARG A 35 4.49 -15.27 16.37
N ARG A 36 5.17 -14.19 16.76
CA ARG A 36 5.19 -12.92 16.02
C ARG A 36 6.62 -12.48 15.71
N LYS A 37 6.76 -11.79 14.59
CA LYS A 37 7.96 -11.09 14.14
C LYS A 37 7.69 -9.60 14.20
N THR A 38 8.75 -8.81 14.35
CA THR A 38 8.64 -7.35 14.39
C THR A 38 9.14 -6.78 13.07
N LEU A 39 8.29 -6.02 12.39
CA LEU A 39 8.71 -5.20 11.26
C LEU A 39 9.51 -3.99 11.76
N PRO A 40 10.65 -3.67 11.14
CA PRO A 40 11.40 -2.47 11.48
C PRO A 40 10.65 -1.23 10.99
N GLN A 41 10.66 -0.14 11.75
CA GLN A 41 10.09 1.14 11.29
C GLN A 41 10.86 1.72 10.09
N TYR A 42 12.17 1.47 10.03
CA TYR A 42 13.05 1.93 8.96
C TYR A 42 14.08 0.87 8.60
N GLN A 43 14.38 0.72 7.30
CA GLN A 43 15.61 0.08 6.82
C GLN A 43 16.21 0.87 5.66
N PRO A 44 17.52 1.14 5.67
CA PRO A 44 18.16 1.85 4.57
C PRO A 44 18.17 1.03 3.28
N ALA A 45 18.45 1.71 2.17
CA ALA A 45 18.83 1.06 0.92
C ALA A 45 20.12 0.24 1.12
N ARG A 46 20.20 -0.91 0.44
CA ARG A 46 21.35 -1.83 0.46
C ARG A 46 22.25 -1.66 -0.76
N ARG A 47 21.79 -0.92 -1.78
CA ARG A 47 22.53 -0.61 -3.00
C ARG A 47 22.29 0.84 -3.36
N SER A 48 23.31 1.46 -3.93
CA SER A 48 23.17 2.77 -4.55
C SER A 48 22.38 2.66 -5.86
N PRO A 49 21.55 3.67 -6.17
CA PRO A 49 20.86 3.71 -7.45
C PRO A 49 21.83 3.92 -8.62
N LYS A 50 21.44 3.44 -9.80
CA LYS A 50 22.24 3.63 -11.03
C LYS A 50 21.94 4.94 -11.77
N SER A 51 20.79 5.55 -11.49
CA SER A 51 20.34 6.80 -12.13
C SER A 51 19.40 7.57 -11.21
N GLU A 52 19.21 8.84 -11.51
CA GLU A 52 18.14 9.62 -10.89
C GLU A 52 16.77 9.22 -11.45
N LYS A 53 15.73 9.35 -10.63
CA LYS A 53 14.35 9.10 -11.00
C LYS A 53 13.44 10.14 -10.35
N ALA A 54 12.39 10.54 -11.05
CA ALA A 54 11.38 11.45 -10.53
C ALA A 54 10.64 10.87 -9.30
N ILE A 55 10.38 9.56 -9.29
CA ILE A 55 9.82 8.84 -8.13
C ILE A 55 10.95 8.47 -7.15
N PRO A 56 10.93 8.97 -5.90
CA PRO A 56 11.91 8.64 -4.87
C PRO A 56 11.99 7.14 -4.56
N ARG A 57 13.16 6.69 -4.10
CA ARG A 57 13.40 5.28 -3.76
C ARG A 57 13.00 4.93 -2.34
N ILE A 58 11.74 5.20 -2.02
CA ILE A 58 11.16 4.97 -0.69
C ILE A 58 9.99 4.00 -0.85
N ILE A 59 9.96 2.95 -0.02
CA ILE A 59 8.81 2.05 0.09
C ILE A 59 8.09 2.34 1.39
N TRP A 60 6.84 2.76 1.27
CA TRP A 60 5.92 3.02 2.37
C TRP A 60 4.97 1.84 2.56
N GLN A 61 4.87 1.36 3.78
CA GLN A 61 3.83 0.41 4.20
C GLN A 61 3.22 0.84 5.53
N THR A 62 1.96 0.49 5.75
CA THR A 62 1.28 0.65 7.03
C THR A 62 0.52 -0.61 7.42
N ASN A 63 0.35 -0.81 8.71
CA ASN A 63 -0.50 -1.85 9.28
C ASN A 63 -0.91 -1.47 10.71
N TYR A 64 -1.97 -2.09 11.23
CA TYR A 64 -2.44 -1.85 12.61
C TYR A 64 -1.38 -2.18 13.70
N SER A 65 -0.35 -2.95 13.36
CA SER A 65 0.77 -3.27 14.26
C SER A 65 1.99 -3.75 13.49
N ASN A 66 3.19 -3.43 14.00
CA ASN A 66 4.46 -3.96 13.50
C ASN A 66 4.71 -5.41 13.96
N ARG A 67 3.90 -5.95 14.88
CA ARG A 67 3.94 -7.34 15.33
C ARG A 67 3.13 -8.19 14.37
N VAL A 68 3.81 -8.92 13.49
CA VAL A 68 3.18 -9.63 12.37
C VAL A 68 3.45 -11.13 12.41
N THR A 69 2.61 -11.89 11.72
CA THR A 69 2.79 -13.33 11.54
C THR A 69 3.95 -13.66 10.59
N THR A 70 4.45 -14.90 10.64
CA THR A 70 5.52 -15.39 9.76
C THR A 70 5.22 -15.15 8.26
N PRO A 71 4.01 -15.42 7.73
CA PRO A 71 3.67 -15.14 6.33
C PRO A 71 3.87 -13.67 5.92
N ILE A 72 3.44 -12.72 6.75
CA ILE A 72 3.60 -11.29 6.48
C ILE A 72 5.07 -10.87 6.56
N TYR A 73 5.82 -11.37 7.55
CA TYR A 73 7.24 -11.08 7.66
C TYR A 73 8.04 -11.63 6.47
N ALA A 74 7.71 -12.83 5.98
CA ALA A 74 8.32 -13.39 4.78
C ALA A 74 8.00 -12.58 3.52
N ASN A 75 6.77 -12.08 3.40
CA ASN A 75 6.38 -11.15 2.34
C ASN A 75 7.25 -9.88 2.33
N PHE A 76 7.44 -9.29 3.52
CA PHE A 76 8.33 -8.16 3.72
C PHE A 76 9.76 -8.46 3.28
N LEU A 77 10.35 -9.59 3.71
CA LEU A 77 11.71 -9.98 3.31
C LEU A 77 11.84 -10.16 1.80
N PHE A 78 10.84 -10.76 1.15
CA PHE A 78 10.82 -10.91 -0.30
C PHE A 78 10.79 -9.56 -1.01
N ASN A 79 9.94 -8.64 -0.57
CA ASN A 79 9.88 -7.28 -1.12
C ASN A 79 11.22 -6.56 -0.94
N ARG A 80 11.84 -6.66 0.23
CA ARG A 80 13.18 -6.09 0.47
C ARG A 80 14.22 -6.68 -0.46
N TRP A 81 14.21 -7.99 -0.68
CA TRP A 81 15.10 -8.68 -1.63
C TRP A 81 14.97 -8.15 -3.05
N LEU A 82 13.75 -7.87 -3.53
CA LEU A 82 13.52 -7.27 -4.84
C LEU A 82 13.88 -5.78 -4.94
N THR A 83 14.02 -5.07 -3.82
CA THR A 83 14.16 -3.60 -3.79
C THR A 83 15.41 -3.13 -3.04
N PRO A 84 16.62 -3.65 -3.34
CA PRO A 84 17.83 -3.29 -2.63
C PRO A 84 18.21 -1.81 -2.79
N GLU A 85 17.74 -1.11 -3.83
CA GLU A 85 17.97 0.33 -4.06
C GLU A 85 17.02 1.24 -3.27
N PHE A 86 16.01 0.66 -2.60
CA PHE A 86 14.98 1.39 -1.89
C PHE A 86 15.20 1.29 -0.40
N GLU A 87 15.01 2.41 0.29
CA GLU A 87 14.76 2.40 1.71
C GLU A 87 13.32 1.97 1.99
N TYR A 88 13.10 1.45 3.20
CA TYR A 88 11.83 0.97 3.67
C TYR A 88 11.40 1.81 4.87
N ARG A 89 10.15 2.26 4.86
CA ARG A 89 9.52 3.00 5.95
C ARG A 89 8.17 2.37 6.28
N TYR A 90 7.99 2.07 7.55
CA TYR A 90 6.78 1.45 8.10
C TYR A 90 6.18 2.35 9.16
N HIS A 91 4.88 2.60 9.07
CA HIS A 91 4.10 3.30 10.08
C HIS A 91 2.99 2.38 10.60
N ASP A 92 2.82 2.31 11.91
CA ASP A 92 1.58 1.81 12.51
C ASP A 92 0.52 2.92 12.58
N ASP A 93 -0.64 2.63 13.17
CA ASP A 93 -1.77 3.57 13.23
C ASP A 93 -1.38 4.87 13.97
N GLU A 94 -0.64 4.77 15.06
CA GLU A 94 -0.13 5.91 15.83
C GLU A 94 0.87 6.73 15.01
N ALA A 95 1.82 6.08 14.34
CA ALA A 95 2.79 6.77 13.49
C ALA A 95 2.13 7.41 12.25
N CYS A 96 1.03 6.84 11.73
CA CYS A 96 0.26 7.46 10.65
C CYS A 96 -0.40 8.76 11.13
N GLN A 97 -1.04 8.75 12.30
CA GLN A 97 -1.66 9.93 12.89
C GLN A 97 -0.63 11.03 13.16
N ALA A 98 0.46 10.70 13.86
CA ALA A 98 1.52 11.67 14.17
C ALA A 98 2.15 12.28 12.92
N TYR A 99 2.31 11.49 11.86
CA TYR A 99 2.81 11.98 10.58
C TYR A 99 1.86 13.02 9.96
N ILE A 100 0.56 12.74 9.95
CA ILE A 100 -0.43 13.65 9.37
C ILE A 100 -0.54 14.94 10.18
N ASP A 101 -0.59 14.86 11.52
CA ASP A 101 -0.63 16.05 12.37
C ASP A 101 0.58 16.96 12.16
N ARG A 102 1.75 16.38 11.86
CA ARG A 102 2.99 17.12 11.61
C ARG A 102 3.04 17.76 10.23
N HIS A 103 2.66 17.03 9.18
CA HIS A 103 2.89 17.44 7.78
C HIS A 103 1.68 18.07 7.11
N PHE A 104 0.48 17.81 7.63
CA PHE A 104 -0.79 18.22 7.04
C PHE A 104 -1.77 18.77 8.10
N PRO A 105 -1.38 19.82 8.86
CA PRO A 105 -2.27 20.42 9.84
C PRO A 105 -3.52 21.03 9.19
N GLY A 106 -4.59 21.19 9.98
CA GLY A 106 -5.87 21.71 9.51
C GLY A 106 -6.71 20.63 8.83
N ARG A 107 -7.32 20.97 7.68
CA ARG A 107 -8.37 20.19 7.01
C ARG A 107 -8.07 18.68 6.93
N TYR A 108 -6.89 18.30 6.47
CA TYR A 108 -6.55 16.88 6.29
C TYR A 108 -6.38 16.15 7.63
N ALA A 109 -5.71 16.76 8.63
CA ALA A 109 -5.60 16.19 9.96
C ALA A 109 -6.97 16.06 10.65
N ASP A 110 -7.85 17.06 10.48
CA ASP A 110 -9.22 17.03 11.01
C ASP A 110 -10.05 15.91 10.39
N ALA A 111 -10.04 15.79 9.06
CA ALA A 111 -10.69 14.70 8.35
C ALA A 111 -10.11 13.33 8.77
N PHE A 112 -8.79 13.19 8.84
CA PHE A 112 -8.14 11.93 9.24
C PHE A 112 -8.54 11.51 10.66
N ARG A 113 -8.60 12.46 11.61
CA ARG A 113 -9.03 12.20 12.99
C ARG A 113 -10.50 11.79 13.11
N ARG A 114 -11.33 12.04 12.10
CA ARG A 114 -12.73 11.60 12.09
C ARG A 114 -12.88 10.14 11.70
N LEU A 115 -11.91 9.57 10.99
CA LEU A 115 -11.94 8.17 10.57
C LEU A 115 -11.82 7.23 11.77
N GLN A 116 -12.70 6.23 11.85
CA GLN A 116 -12.68 5.22 12.91
C GLN A 116 -12.20 3.86 12.39
N VAL A 117 -12.43 3.55 11.12
CA VAL A 117 -12.05 2.27 10.50
C VAL A 117 -10.59 2.30 10.04
N GLY A 118 -9.78 1.35 10.51
CA GLY A 118 -8.33 1.34 10.23
C GLY A 118 -7.98 1.29 8.73
N ALA A 119 -8.77 0.60 7.91
CA ALA A 119 -8.55 0.60 6.46
C ALA A 119 -8.80 1.97 5.82
N ALA A 120 -9.79 2.73 6.29
CA ALA A 120 -10.05 4.08 5.80
C ALA A 120 -8.89 5.03 6.16
N LYS A 121 -8.33 4.87 7.36
CA LYS A 121 -7.10 5.58 7.75
C LYS A 121 -5.94 5.23 6.83
N ALA A 122 -5.68 3.95 6.57
CA ALA A 122 -4.60 3.53 5.67
C ALA A 122 -4.80 4.05 4.23
N ASP A 123 -6.05 4.08 3.74
CA ASP A 123 -6.42 4.66 2.45
C ASP A 123 -6.13 6.15 2.33
N PHE A 124 -6.40 6.94 3.37
CA PHE A 124 -6.09 8.36 3.33
C PHE A 124 -4.60 8.62 3.55
N TRP A 125 -3.98 7.93 4.50
CA TRP A 125 -2.56 8.07 4.82
C TRP A 125 -1.66 7.78 3.61
N ARG A 126 -1.93 6.71 2.84
CA ARG A 126 -1.10 6.36 1.67
C ARG A 126 -1.10 7.45 0.60
N ILE A 127 -2.18 8.19 0.46
CA ILE A 127 -2.28 9.32 -0.47
C ILE A 127 -1.44 10.48 0.05
N LEU A 128 -1.62 10.83 1.33
CA LEU A 128 -0.92 11.95 1.96
C LEU A 128 0.60 11.74 2.05
N VAL A 129 1.07 10.54 2.41
CA VAL A 129 2.50 10.25 2.49
C VAL A 129 3.17 10.32 1.11
N LEU A 130 2.54 9.77 0.07
CA LEU A 130 3.05 9.88 -1.30
C LEU A 130 2.99 11.32 -1.81
N LEU A 131 1.98 12.10 -1.39
CA LEU A 131 1.86 13.49 -1.78
C LEU A 131 2.97 14.35 -1.17
N GLN A 132 3.37 14.07 0.07
CA GLN A 132 4.46 14.78 0.75
C GLN A 132 5.85 14.32 0.29
N GLU A 133 6.08 13.01 0.23
CA GLU A 133 7.42 12.42 0.14
C GLU A 133 7.67 11.71 -1.19
N GLY A 134 6.61 11.47 -1.96
CA GLY A 134 6.66 10.55 -3.09
C GLY A 134 7.02 9.12 -2.66
N GLY A 135 7.52 8.37 -3.64
CA GLY A 135 7.97 6.99 -3.47
C GLY A 135 6.90 6.00 -3.91
N ILE A 136 6.91 4.83 -3.28
CA ILE A 136 6.02 3.72 -3.59
C ILE A 136 5.26 3.34 -2.32
N TYR A 137 3.94 3.38 -2.37
CA TYR A 137 3.10 2.73 -1.39
C TYR A 137 2.80 1.29 -1.83
N LEU A 138 2.84 0.35 -0.88
CA LEU A 138 2.48 -1.05 -1.10
C LEU A 138 1.76 -1.63 0.11
N ASP A 139 0.55 -2.16 -0.06
CA ASP A 139 -0.18 -2.84 1.03
C ASP A 139 0.68 -3.94 1.68
N ILE A 140 0.48 -4.15 2.99
CA ILE A 140 1.32 -5.06 3.79
C ILE A 140 1.25 -6.53 3.33
N ASP A 141 0.13 -6.93 2.72
CA ASP A 141 -0.09 -8.26 2.16
C ASP A 141 0.29 -8.36 0.67
N SER A 142 0.82 -7.30 0.07
CA SER A 142 1.22 -7.27 -1.34
C SER A 142 2.70 -7.52 -1.54
N ASN A 143 3.05 -8.13 -2.67
CA ASN A 143 4.42 -8.40 -3.10
C ASN A 143 4.69 -7.84 -4.49
N PHE A 144 5.93 -7.40 -4.74
CA PHE A 144 6.35 -7.03 -6.08
C PHE A 144 6.35 -8.22 -7.05
N ALA A 145 5.94 -7.97 -8.28
CA ALA A 145 5.93 -8.92 -9.40
C ALA A 145 7.14 -8.71 -10.33
N ALA A 146 7.75 -7.53 -10.27
CA ALA A 146 8.98 -7.15 -10.93
C ALA A 146 9.72 -6.14 -10.04
N ARG A 147 11.01 -5.92 -10.32
CA ARG A 147 11.80 -4.93 -9.58
C ARG A 147 11.36 -3.52 -10.01
N PRO A 148 10.87 -2.66 -9.08
CA PRO A 148 10.51 -1.28 -9.40
C PRO A 148 11.66 -0.48 -10.02
N GLU A 149 12.90 -0.77 -9.62
CA GLU A 149 14.09 -0.14 -10.20
C GLU A 149 14.23 -0.40 -11.71
N ASP A 150 13.76 -1.54 -12.19
CA ASP A 150 13.93 -1.93 -13.59
C ASP A 150 12.73 -1.50 -14.46
N VAL A 151 11.53 -1.44 -13.87
CA VAL A 151 10.27 -1.21 -14.61
C VAL A 151 9.73 0.21 -14.50
N ILE A 152 10.14 1.02 -13.53
CA ILE A 152 9.74 2.43 -13.44
C ILE A 152 10.77 3.29 -14.16
N GLY A 153 10.33 4.07 -15.14
CA GLY A 153 11.20 4.91 -15.95
C GLY A 153 11.78 6.11 -15.17
N PRO A 154 12.94 6.67 -15.56
CA PRO A 154 13.52 7.83 -14.88
C PRO A 154 12.63 9.07 -14.84
N GLN A 155 11.84 9.28 -15.89
CA GLN A 155 10.96 10.46 -16.05
C GLN A 155 9.49 10.17 -15.69
N GLU A 156 9.18 8.95 -15.23
CA GLU A 156 7.80 8.65 -14.81
C GLU A 156 7.50 9.32 -13.48
N GLU A 157 6.48 10.17 -13.47
CA GLU A 157 6.09 10.96 -12.30
C GLU A 157 5.05 10.26 -11.42
N ALA A 158 4.31 9.30 -11.99
CA ALA A 158 3.36 8.48 -11.25
C ALA A 158 3.14 7.12 -11.95
N VAL A 159 2.82 6.10 -11.16
CA VAL A 159 2.41 4.78 -11.63
C VAL A 159 1.21 4.32 -10.84
N PHE A 160 0.12 4.05 -11.55
CA PHE A 160 -1.09 3.43 -11.04
C PHE A 160 -1.29 2.07 -11.68
N ILE A 161 -1.98 1.17 -11.00
CA ILE A 161 -2.25 -0.17 -11.50
C ILE A 161 -3.75 -0.44 -11.59
N ALA A 162 -4.11 -1.25 -12.58
CA ALA A 162 -5.45 -1.79 -12.74
C ALA A 162 -5.45 -3.31 -12.70
N MET A 163 -6.57 -3.83 -12.20
CA MET A 163 -6.97 -5.22 -12.34
C MET A 163 -7.30 -5.53 -13.81
N LYS A 164 -7.47 -6.82 -14.13
CA LYS A 164 -7.89 -7.23 -15.47
C LYS A 164 -9.25 -6.66 -15.90
N SER A 165 -10.11 -6.35 -14.93
CA SER A 165 -11.40 -5.68 -15.15
C SER A 165 -11.27 -4.24 -15.63
N GLY A 166 -10.06 -3.66 -15.61
CA GLY A 166 -9.85 -2.23 -15.86
C GLY A 166 -10.04 -1.35 -14.61
N GLU A 167 -10.43 -1.95 -13.50
CA GLU A 167 -10.54 -1.28 -12.21
C GLU A 167 -9.17 -0.90 -11.66
N ILE A 168 -8.94 0.40 -11.47
CA ILE A 168 -7.74 0.96 -10.88
C ILE A 168 -7.80 0.77 -9.36
N THR A 169 -6.71 0.29 -8.77
CA THR A 169 -6.65 -0.03 -7.34
C THR A 169 -5.77 0.95 -6.57
N ASN A 170 -5.83 0.90 -5.23
CA ASN A 170 -5.01 1.73 -4.35
C ASN A 170 -4.00 0.93 -3.51
N TYR A 171 -3.93 -0.41 -3.65
CA TYR A 171 -2.99 -1.26 -2.89
C TYR A 171 -1.52 -1.11 -3.35
N PHE A 172 -1.32 -0.46 -4.51
CA PHE A 172 -0.03 0.01 -4.99
C PHE A 172 -0.22 1.34 -5.71
N MET A 173 0.61 2.31 -5.37
CA MET A 173 0.75 3.57 -6.09
C MET A 173 2.19 4.02 -5.98
N ALA A 174 2.72 4.66 -7.03
CA ALA A 174 4.00 5.30 -6.99
C ALA A 174 3.89 6.72 -7.53
N SER A 175 4.60 7.68 -6.94
CA SER A 175 4.58 9.06 -7.43
C SER A 175 5.79 9.88 -6.99
N LYS A 176 6.08 10.95 -7.73
CA LYS A 176 6.94 12.03 -7.25
C LYS A 176 6.23 12.82 -6.15
N PRO A 177 6.97 13.50 -5.24
CA PRO A 177 6.38 14.43 -4.29
C PRO A 177 5.56 15.51 -5.01
N GLY A 178 4.41 15.87 -4.43
CA GLY A 178 3.57 16.98 -4.92
C GLY A 178 2.79 16.69 -6.21
N HIS A 179 2.67 15.43 -6.66
CA HIS A 179 1.95 15.14 -7.91
C HIS A 179 0.47 15.58 -7.85
N PRO A 180 -0.05 16.33 -8.85
CA PRO A 180 -1.40 16.92 -8.80
C PRO A 180 -2.53 15.91 -8.58
N ALA A 181 -2.40 14.71 -9.15
CA ALA A 181 -3.37 13.64 -8.95
C ALA A 181 -3.54 13.26 -7.46
N LEU A 182 -2.45 13.19 -6.70
CA LEU A 182 -2.52 12.86 -5.27
C LEU A 182 -3.15 13.99 -4.45
N ARG A 183 -2.94 15.25 -4.85
CA ARG A 183 -3.62 16.41 -4.25
C ARG A 183 -5.12 16.31 -4.45
N LEU A 184 -5.56 16.08 -5.69
CA LEU A 184 -6.98 15.92 -6.01
C LEU A 184 -7.62 14.72 -5.29
N MET A 185 -6.89 13.60 -5.17
CA MET A 185 -7.34 12.45 -4.36
C MET A 185 -7.49 12.82 -2.88
N ALA A 186 -6.51 13.51 -2.29
CA ALA A 186 -6.56 13.95 -0.89
C ALA A 186 -7.74 14.90 -0.64
N ASP A 187 -7.98 15.84 -1.55
CA ASP A 187 -9.09 16.79 -1.46
C ASP A 187 -10.45 16.09 -1.56
N ARG A 188 -10.60 15.12 -2.47
CA ARG A 188 -11.84 14.32 -2.60
C ARG A 188 -12.09 13.44 -1.40
N ILE A 189 -11.05 12.77 -0.89
CA ILE A 189 -11.17 11.95 0.32
C ILE A 189 -11.60 12.83 1.50
N SER A 190 -11.01 14.02 1.65
CA SER A 190 -11.37 14.95 2.72
C SER A 190 -12.82 15.41 2.59
N GLN A 191 -13.25 15.77 1.38
CA GLN A 191 -14.65 16.13 1.12
C GLN A 191 -15.61 14.98 1.44
N ASN A 192 -15.30 13.76 1.02
CA ASN A 192 -16.12 12.58 1.29
C ASN A 192 -16.27 12.32 2.81
N ILE A 193 -15.20 12.52 3.57
CA ILE A 193 -15.22 12.40 5.05
C ILE A 193 -16.02 13.55 5.66
N GLU A 194 -15.88 14.77 5.13
CA GLU A 194 -16.59 15.96 5.56
C GLU A 194 -18.10 15.79 5.42
N ASP A 195 -18.54 15.37 4.24
CA ASP A 195 -19.93 15.11 3.89
C ASP A 195 -20.49 13.93 4.70
N GLY A 196 -19.68 12.89 4.93
CA GLY A 196 -20.07 11.73 5.74
C GLY A 196 -21.23 10.90 5.17
N THR A 197 -21.57 11.09 3.89
CA THR A 197 -22.75 10.47 3.26
C THR A 197 -22.47 9.09 2.67
N LEU A 198 -21.20 8.75 2.44
CA LEU A 198 -20.82 7.47 1.84
C LEU A 198 -20.77 6.36 2.90
N ALA A 199 -21.42 5.24 2.62
CA ALA A 199 -21.55 4.12 3.56
C ALA A 199 -20.42 3.08 3.47
N SER A 200 -19.48 3.23 2.53
CA SER A 200 -18.44 2.25 2.22
C SER A 200 -17.04 2.84 2.31
N VAL A 201 -16.11 2.16 2.99
CA VAL A 201 -14.69 2.54 2.99
C VAL A 201 -14.14 2.56 1.57
N TYR A 202 -14.58 1.60 0.74
CA TYR A 202 -14.18 1.48 -0.66
C TYR A 202 -14.44 2.75 -1.46
N ASP A 203 -15.58 3.40 -1.20
CA ASP A 203 -16.04 4.59 -1.91
C ASP A 203 -15.54 5.88 -1.27
N MET A 204 -15.53 5.95 0.06
CA MET A 204 -15.15 7.14 0.80
C MET A 204 -13.68 7.47 0.67
N THR A 205 -12.82 6.48 0.92
CA THR A 205 -11.36 6.67 0.99
C THR A 205 -10.60 5.78 0.00
N GLY A 206 -11.23 4.69 -0.43
CA GLY A 206 -10.60 3.58 -1.14
C GLY A 206 -10.43 3.76 -2.66
N PRO A 207 -10.39 2.64 -3.40
CA PRO A 207 -10.11 2.62 -4.83
C PRO A 207 -11.03 3.47 -5.70
N THR A 208 -12.29 3.71 -5.32
CA THR A 208 -13.23 4.50 -6.12
C THR A 208 -12.70 5.92 -6.37
N VAL A 209 -12.09 6.55 -5.36
CA VAL A 209 -11.50 7.89 -5.52
C VAL A 209 -10.29 7.86 -6.45
N VAL A 210 -9.39 6.89 -6.26
CA VAL A 210 -8.19 6.73 -7.09
C VAL A 210 -8.58 6.48 -8.54
N HIS A 211 -9.54 5.59 -8.77
CA HIS A 211 -10.07 5.28 -10.09
C HIS A 211 -10.62 6.52 -10.79
N ALA A 212 -11.49 7.27 -10.12
CA ALA A 212 -12.10 8.47 -10.69
C ALA A 212 -11.05 9.50 -11.09
N VAL A 213 -10.10 9.82 -10.20
CA VAL A 213 -9.07 10.83 -10.46
C VAL A 213 -8.12 10.41 -11.57
N VAL A 214 -7.66 9.15 -11.58
CA VAL A 214 -6.75 8.65 -12.62
C VAL A 214 -7.42 8.68 -14.00
N LYS A 215 -8.71 8.34 -14.07
CA LYS A 215 -9.50 8.43 -15.31
C LYS A 215 -9.71 9.86 -15.78
N GLU A 216 -10.12 10.75 -14.87
CA GLU A 216 -10.38 12.16 -15.15
C GLU A 216 -9.16 12.88 -15.69
N LEU A 217 -7.98 12.61 -15.12
CA LEU A 217 -6.72 13.21 -15.54
C LEU A 217 -6.07 12.47 -16.73
N GLY A 218 -6.68 11.40 -17.25
CA GLY A 218 -6.15 10.63 -18.37
C GLY A 218 -4.77 10.01 -18.12
N LEU A 219 -4.47 9.65 -16.87
CA LEU A 219 -3.13 9.18 -16.49
C LEU A 219 -2.88 7.74 -16.96
N PRO A 220 -1.62 7.38 -17.29
CA PRO A 220 -1.28 6.04 -17.71
C PRO A 220 -1.45 5.04 -16.57
N VAL A 221 -1.97 3.86 -16.90
CA VAL A 221 -2.20 2.76 -15.96
C VAL A 221 -1.55 1.48 -16.46
N ARG A 222 -0.95 0.72 -15.54
CA ARG A 222 -0.34 -0.58 -15.83
C ARG A 222 -1.24 -1.72 -15.37
N ILE A 223 -1.10 -2.88 -15.98
CA ILE A 223 -1.75 -4.09 -15.45
C ILE A 223 -1.00 -4.50 -14.18
N TYR A 224 -1.72 -4.84 -13.12
CA TYR A 224 -1.12 -5.14 -11.81
C TYR A 224 0.07 -6.10 -11.85
N ARG A 225 0.02 -7.15 -12.70
CA ARG A 225 1.07 -8.18 -12.84
C ARG A 225 2.41 -7.66 -13.32
N GLU A 226 2.45 -6.45 -13.86
CA GLU A 226 3.67 -5.77 -14.27
C GLU A 226 4.40 -5.13 -13.08
N MET A 227 3.68 -4.90 -11.97
CA MET A 227 4.19 -4.20 -10.79
C MET A 227 4.15 -5.06 -9.53
N CYS A 228 2.98 -5.55 -9.12
CA CYS A 228 2.79 -6.25 -7.86
C CYS A 228 1.52 -7.13 -7.83
N THR A 229 1.41 -7.95 -6.78
CA THR A 229 0.24 -8.77 -6.51
C THR A 229 -0.10 -8.77 -5.03
N GLN A 230 -1.39 -8.82 -4.72
CA GLN A 230 -1.86 -8.90 -3.35
C GLN A 230 -2.05 -10.35 -2.89
N GLY A 231 -1.69 -10.64 -1.63
CA GLY A 231 -2.04 -11.86 -0.92
C GLY A 231 -1.31 -13.13 -1.39
N GLN A 232 -0.16 -13.05 -2.08
CA GLN A 232 0.53 -14.28 -2.53
C GLN A 232 1.23 -15.02 -1.40
N PHE A 233 1.72 -14.30 -0.38
CA PHE A 233 2.47 -14.91 0.73
C PHE A 233 1.60 -15.20 1.95
N THR A 234 0.39 -14.65 2.02
CA THR A 234 -0.45 -14.68 3.22
C THR A 234 -1.92 -15.00 2.89
N ASN A 235 -2.73 -15.17 3.92
CA ASN A 235 -4.19 -15.24 3.83
C ASN A 235 -4.79 -14.29 4.89
N LYS A 236 -6.10 -14.07 4.86
CA LYS A 236 -6.75 -13.10 5.76
C LYS A 236 -6.62 -13.47 7.24
N ARG A 237 -6.62 -14.76 7.58
CA ARG A 237 -6.37 -15.23 8.97
C ARG A 237 -4.96 -14.87 9.44
N ALA A 238 -3.96 -15.03 8.60
CA ALA A 238 -2.58 -14.69 8.94
C ALA A 238 -2.32 -13.19 8.92
N GLN A 239 -2.98 -12.43 8.03
CA GLN A 239 -2.87 -10.98 7.94
C GLN A 239 -3.46 -10.29 9.18
N TYR A 240 -4.60 -10.76 9.68
CA TYR A 240 -5.36 -10.13 10.76
C TYR A 240 -5.34 -10.93 12.06
N ALA A 241 -4.29 -11.73 12.29
CA ALA A 241 -4.23 -12.70 13.39
C ALA A 241 -4.47 -12.08 14.78
N ASP A 242 -4.12 -10.81 14.97
CA ASP A 242 -4.27 -10.08 16.24
C ASP A 242 -5.24 -8.90 16.14
N LYS A 243 -5.90 -8.71 15.00
CA LYS A 243 -6.82 -7.59 14.82
C LYS A 243 -8.20 -8.00 15.33
N LYS A 244 -8.69 -7.30 16.37
CA LYS A 244 -9.94 -7.60 17.09
C LYS A 244 -11.12 -7.90 16.15
N ASP A 245 -11.35 -7.03 15.16
CA ASP A 245 -12.47 -7.16 14.22
C ASP A 245 -12.08 -7.81 12.89
N GLY A 246 -10.86 -8.35 12.80
CA GLY A 246 -10.37 -9.02 11.61
C GLY A 246 -10.26 -8.08 10.41
N ALA A 247 -10.83 -8.52 9.27
CA ALA A 247 -10.78 -7.74 8.04
C ALA A 247 -11.67 -6.50 8.09
N TRP A 248 -11.34 -5.49 7.27
CA TRP A 248 -11.98 -4.17 7.31
C TRP A 248 -13.50 -4.19 7.12
N TRP A 249 -14.05 -5.11 6.31
CA TRP A 249 -15.50 -5.22 6.11
C TRP A 249 -16.23 -5.69 7.37
N ALA A 250 -15.59 -6.48 8.22
CA ALA A 250 -16.15 -6.92 9.49
C ALA A 250 -16.06 -5.82 10.56
N GLU A 251 -15.04 -4.96 10.49
CA GLU A 251 -14.92 -3.74 11.31
C GLU A 251 -15.96 -2.69 10.92
N GLN A 252 -16.10 -2.40 9.62
CA GLN A 252 -17.09 -1.45 9.09
C GLN A 252 -18.54 -1.88 9.40
N ALA A 253 -18.82 -3.18 9.44
CA ALA A 253 -20.15 -3.67 9.81
C ALA A 253 -20.55 -3.34 11.27
N LYS A 254 -19.58 -2.98 12.12
CA LYS A 254 -19.79 -2.70 13.55
C LYS A 254 -19.53 -1.24 13.92
N THR A 255 -18.77 -0.52 13.11
CA THR A 255 -18.28 0.83 13.42
C THR A 255 -18.55 1.75 12.24
N SER A 256 -19.16 2.90 12.50
CA SER A 256 -19.27 3.98 11.52
C SER A 256 -17.89 4.37 10.98
N ILE A 257 -17.80 4.67 9.69
CA ILE A 257 -16.51 5.03 9.07
C ILE A 257 -15.99 6.34 9.67
N VAL A 258 -16.90 7.28 9.91
CA VAL A 258 -16.65 8.65 10.36
C VAL A 258 -17.38 8.85 11.69
N LYS A 259 -16.71 9.47 12.66
CA LYS A 259 -17.37 9.93 13.89
C LYS A 259 -18.22 11.17 13.60
N ASN A 260 -19.41 11.23 14.21
CA ASN A 260 -20.26 12.42 14.21
C ASN A 260 -19.58 13.61 14.89
#